data_AF-A0A450SRF7-F1
#
_entry.id   AF-A0A450SRF7-F1
#
_cell.length_a   1.000
_cell.length_b   1.000
_cell.length_c   1.000
_cell.angle_alpha   90.00
_cell.angle_beta   90.00
_cell.angle_gamma   90.00
#
_symmetry.space_group_name_H-M   'P 1'
#
loop_
_entity.id
_entity.type
_entity.pdbx_description
1 polymer ?
#
loop_
_entity_poly.entity_id
_entity_poly.type
_entity_poly.pdbx_seq_one_letter_code
_entity_poly.pdbx_strand_id
1 'polypeptide(L)'
;MEHAICRVVDFRIVDTYSIDVSFEDGVTRRIDLEPVLEGELYRPLREAAMFRRVCLDPEIGTLIWPNGADFDPATLHDWPKAAEGFIAMARGWKPARREGTQPEVVKER
;
A
#
# COMPACT_ATOMS: atom_id res chain seq x y z
N MET A 1 -18.57 6.29 15.75
CA MET A 1 -18.08 5.96 14.40
C MET A 1 -17.69 4.52 14.46
N GLU A 2 -18.46 3.63 13.83
CA GLU A 2 -18.07 2.22 13.72
C GLU A 2 -16.72 2.18 13.01
N HIS A 3 -15.69 1.75 13.73
CA HIS A 3 -14.48 1.28 13.09
C HIS A 3 -14.89 -0.01 12.38
N ALA A 4 -15.38 0.11 11.15
CA ALA A 4 -15.64 -1.03 10.29
C ALA A 4 -14.30 -1.76 10.17
N ILE A 5 -14.19 -2.89 10.87
CA ILE A 5 -13.03 -3.76 10.80
C ILE A 5 -13.03 -4.28 9.36
N CYS A 6 -12.24 -3.64 8.49
CA CYS A 6 -12.00 -4.16 7.15
C CYS A 6 -10.93 -5.24 7.28
N ARG A 7 -11.20 -6.42 6.74
CA ARG A 7 -10.27 -7.54 6.73
C ARG A 7 -10.15 -8.07 5.32
N VAL A 8 -8.91 -8.29 4.89
CA VAL A 8 -8.63 -9.02 3.65
C VAL A 8 -8.85 -10.51 3.93
N VAL A 9 -9.65 -11.16 3.10
CA VAL A 9 -9.93 -12.61 3.18
C VAL A 9 -9.25 -13.41 2.08
N ASP A 10 -8.99 -12.78 0.94
CA ASP A 10 -8.29 -13.40 -0.19
C ASP A 10 -7.60 -12.33 -1.03
N PHE A 11 -6.55 -12.72 -1.76
CA PHE A 11 -5.95 -11.85 -2.75
C PHE A 11 -5.39 -12.65 -3.93
N ARG A 12 -5.26 -11.97 -5.06
CA ARG A 12 -4.67 -12.52 -6.27
C ARG A 12 -3.81 -11.49 -6.99
N ILE A 13 -2.59 -11.87 -7.33
CA ILE A 13 -1.75 -11.06 -8.21
C ILE A 13 -2.26 -11.21 -9.65
N VAL A 14 -2.70 -10.11 -10.26
CA VAL A 14 -3.27 -10.09 -11.62
C VAL A 14 -2.35 -9.44 -12.64
N ASP A 15 -1.40 -8.63 -12.21
CA ASP A 15 -0.32 -8.08 -13.04
C ASP A 15 0.98 -7.95 -12.21
N THR A 16 2.02 -7.36 -12.76
CA THR A 16 3.34 -7.20 -12.15
C THR A 16 3.27 -6.51 -10.78
N TYR A 17 2.45 -5.46 -10.66
CA TYR A 17 2.23 -4.69 -9.42
C TYR A 17 0.75 -4.50 -9.09
N SER A 18 -0.13 -5.22 -9.78
CA SER A 18 -1.57 -5.13 -9.56
C SER A 18 -2.10 -6.38 -8.86
N ILE A 19 -2.93 -6.16 -7.85
CA ILE A 19 -3.56 -7.21 -7.05
C ILE A 19 -5.07 -7.00 -6.99
N ASP A 20 -5.81 -8.11 -7.06
CA ASP A 20 -7.21 -8.17 -6.66
C ASP A 20 -7.25 -8.57 -5.18
N VAL A 21 -7.97 -7.79 -4.38
CA VAL A 21 -8.12 -8.01 -2.95
C VAL A 21 -9.60 -8.20 -2.64
N SER A 22 -9.94 -9.30 -1.98
CA SER A 22 -11.30 -9.58 -1.51
C SER A 22 -11.39 -9.32 -0.02
N PHE A 23 -12.46 -8.64 0.39
CA PHE A 23 -12.71 -8.26 1.77
C PHE A 23 -13.84 -9.11 2.37
N GLU A 24 -13.91 -9.15 3.70
CA GLU A 24 -14.91 -9.94 4.44
C GLU A 24 -16.36 -9.53 4.16
N ASP A 25 -16.59 -8.28 3.74
CA ASP A 25 -17.89 -7.73 3.36
C ASP A 25 -18.34 -8.15 1.94
N GLY A 26 -17.52 -8.94 1.25
CA GLY A 26 -17.77 -9.42 -0.11
C GLY A 26 -17.34 -8.42 -1.20
N VAL A 27 -16.77 -7.27 -0.84
CA VAL A 27 -16.20 -6.33 -1.81
C VAL A 27 -14.90 -6.90 -2.36
N THR A 28 -14.68 -6.71 -3.66
CA THR A 28 -13.39 -6.97 -4.30
C THR A 28 -12.86 -5.68 -4.91
N ARG A 29 -11.56 -5.40 -4.71
CA ARG A 29 -10.88 -4.23 -5.27
C ARG A 29 -9.68 -4.67 -6.09
N ARG A 30 -9.60 -4.17 -7.33
CA ARG A 30 -8.38 -4.22 -8.13
C ARG A 30 -7.54 -2.99 -7.81
N ILE A 31 -6.32 -3.23 -7.39
CA ILE A 31 -5.41 -2.23 -6.85
C ILE A 31 -4.11 -2.30 -7.61
N ASP A 32 -3.77 -1.22 -8.31
CA ASP A 32 -2.45 -1.04 -8.89
C ASP A 32 -1.56 -0.30 -7.89
N LEU A 33 -0.54 -0.98 -7.37
CA LEU A 33 0.38 -0.44 -6.38
C LEU A 33 1.58 0.26 -7.03
N GLU A 34 1.86 0.05 -8.33
CA GLU A 34 3.03 0.62 -9.02
C GLU A 34 3.30 2.12 -8.73
N PRO A 35 2.29 3.02 -8.78
CA PRO A 35 2.54 4.44 -8.62
C PRO A 35 2.84 4.84 -7.17
N VAL A 36 2.64 3.95 -6.20
CA VAL A 36 2.89 4.20 -4.76
C VAL A 36 4.16 3.52 -4.23
N LEU A 37 4.83 2.68 -5.04
CA LEU A 37 6.05 1.95 -4.65
C LEU A 37 7.29 2.87 -4.63
N GLU A 38 7.28 3.90 -3.80
CA GLU A 38 8.39 4.83 -3.58
C GLU A 38 8.74 4.95 -2.09
N GLY A 39 9.88 5.57 -1.78
CA GLY A 39 10.42 5.64 -0.43
C GLY A 39 11.14 4.35 0.00
N GLU A 40 11.81 4.39 1.14
CA GLU A 40 12.71 3.28 1.56
C GLU A 40 11.96 1.98 1.83
N LEU A 41 10.73 2.04 2.35
CA LEU A 41 9.94 0.86 2.69
C LEU A 41 9.28 0.20 1.46
N TYR A 42 8.68 0.99 0.56
CA TYR A 42 7.91 0.45 -0.56
C TYR A 42 8.70 0.34 -1.88
N ARG A 43 9.79 1.11 -2.07
CA ARG A 43 10.63 1.00 -3.28
C ARG A 43 11.16 -0.41 -3.55
N PRO A 44 11.61 -1.22 -2.56
CA PRO A 44 12.03 -2.60 -2.81
C PRO A 44 10.94 -3.46 -3.45
N LEU A 45 9.67 -3.11 -3.27
CA LEU A 45 8.56 -3.82 -3.92
C LEU A 45 8.46 -3.54 -5.43
N ARG A 46 9.18 -2.54 -5.97
CA ARG A 46 9.34 -2.38 -7.43
C ARG A 46 10.08 -3.56 -8.05
N GLU A 47 10.77 -4.38 -7.27
CA GLU A 47 11.30 -5.64 -7.76
C GLU A 47 10.15 -6.66 -7.80
N ALA A 48 9.72 -7.08 -8.99
CA ALA A 48 8.60 -8.01 -9.15
C ALA A 48 8.78 -9.32 -8.35
N ALA A 49 10.01 -9.80 -8.19
CA ALA A 49 10.31 -10.98 -7.37
C ALA A 49 10.05 -10.75 -5.87
N MET A 50 10.22 -9.52 -5.38
CA MET A 50 9.87 -9.12 -4.01
C MET A 50 8.36 -8.91 -3.88
N PHE A 51 7.76 -8.19 -4.84
CA PHE A 51 6.31 -7.93 -4.86
C PHE A 51 5.49 -9.23 -4.78
N ARG A 52 5.90 -10.25 -5.52
CA ARG A 52 5.21 -11.56 -5.57
C ARG A 52 5.33 -12.39 -4.30
N ARG A 53 6.12 -11.96 -3.32
CA ARG A 53 6.22 -12.58 -1.99
C ARG A 53 5.21 -12.02 -1.00
N VAL A 54 4.23 -11.23 -1.46
CA VAL A 54 3.10 -10.82 -0.65
C VAL A 54 2.42 -12.04 -0.03
N CYS A 55 2.11 -11.95 1.25
CA CYS A 55 1.39 -12.95 2.01
C CYS A 55 0.21 -12.27 2.70
N LEU A 56 -0.91 -12.98 2.79
CA LEU A 56 -2.01 -12.57 3.66
C LEU A 56 -1.72 -13.08 5.07
N ASP A 57 -1.66 -12.17 6.03
CA ASP A 57 -1.66 -12.51 7.44
C ASP A 57 -3.10 -12.85 7.86
N PRO A 58 -3.41 -14.12 8.21
CA PRO A 58 -4.76 -14.53 8.53
C PRO A 58 -5.17 -14.17 9.95
N GLU A 59 -4.29 -13.63 10.81
CA GLU A 59 -4.63 -13.20 12.17
C GLU A 59 -5.16 -11.77 12.16
N ILE A 60 -4.45 -10.87 11.48
CA ILE A 60 -4.82 -9.45 11.35
C ILE A 60 -5.54 -9.10 10.04
N GLY A 61 -5.51 -10.00 9.05
CA GLY A 61 -6.21 -9.83 7.78
C GLY A 61 -5.62 -8.75 6.88
N THR A 62 -4.30 -8.68 6.82
CA THR A 62 -3.57 -7.67 6.04
C THR A 62 -2.57 -8.33 5.09
N LEU A 63 -2.21 -7.61 4.02
CA LEU A 63 -1.18 -8.05 3.09
C LEU A 63 0.19 -7.57 3.58
N ILE A 64 1.10 -8.51 3.82
CA ILE A 64 2.45 -8.26 4.30
C ILE A 64 3.50 -8.75 3.28
N TRP A 65 4.60 -8.02 3.19
CA TRP A 65 5.79 -8.41 2.42
C TRP A 65 6.95 -8.77 3.35
N PRO A 66 7.94 -9.56 2.88
CA PRO A 66 9.06 -10.00 3.72
C PRO A 66 9.96 -8.88 4.27
N ASN A 67 9.91 -7.68 3.68
CA ASN A 67 10.61 -6.49 4.19
C ASN A 67 9.83 -5.76 5.29
N GLY A 68 8.68 -6.29 5.72
CA GLY A 68 7.80 -5.67 6.70
C GLY A 68 6.92 -4.56 6.15
N ALA A 69 6.89 -4.36 4.82
CA ALA A 69 5.90 -3.47 4.21
C ALA A 69 4.51 -4.12 4.30
N ASP A 70 3.52 -3.30 4.62
CA ASP A 70 2.11 -3.68 4.66
C ASP A 70 1.23 -2.55 4.13
N PHE A 71 -0.02 -2.89 3.80
CA PHE A 71 -1.06 -1.92 3.49
C PHE A 71 -2.29 -2.20 4.35
N ASP A 72 -2.74 -1.18 5.08
CA ASP A 72 -3.93 -1.27 5.92
C ASP A 72 -5.15 -1.73 5.10
N PRO A 73 -5.93 -2.72 5.57
CA PRO A 73 -7.09 -3.23 4.85
C PRO A 73 -8.14 -2.17 4.53
N ALA A 74 -8.37 -1.19 5.41
CA ALA A 74 -9.29 -0.09 5.15
C ALA A 74 -8.75 0.82 4.03
N THR A 75 -7.43 1.02 3.98
CA THR A 75 -6.77 1.74 2.87
C THR A 75 -6.97 1.01 1.54
N LEU A 76 -6.81 -0.32 1.52
CA LEU A 76 -7.04 -1.12 0.32
C LEU A 76 -8.53 -1.12 -0.09
N HIS A 77 -9.44 -1.15 0.89
CA HIS A 77 -10.88 -1.13 0.64
C HIS A 77 -11.36 0.18 0.00
N ASP A 78 -10.89 1.32 0.53
CA ASP A 78 -11.14 2.68 0.01
C ASP A 78 -10.05 3.16 -0.97
N TRP A 79 -9.33 2.23 -1.62
CA TRP A 79 -8.19 2.56 -2.50
C TRP A 79 -8.45 3.69 -3.50
N PRO A 80 -9.61 3.79 -4.18
CA PRO A 80 -9.85 4.91 -5.11
C PRO A 80 -9.73 6.30 -4.47
N LYS A 81 -10.01 6.44 -3.16
CA LYS A 81 -9.84 7.70 -2.42
C LYS A 81 -8.43 7.82 -1.84
N ALA A 82 -7.88 6.72 -1.34
CA ALA A 82 -6.58 6.71 -0.68
C ALA A 82 -5.42 6.87 -1.67
N ALA A 83 -5.53 6.28 -2.87
CA ALA A 83 -4.49 6.21 -3.88
C ALA A 83 -3.91 7.59 -4.21
N GLU A 84 -4.75 8.62 -4.37
CA GLU A 84 -4.28 9.98 -4.68
C GLU A 84 -3.30 10.52 -3.64
N GLY A 85 -3.58 10.30 -2.35
CA GLY A 85 -2.70 10.70 -1.26
C GLY A 85 -1.36 9.93 -1.27
N PHE A 86 -1.43 8.61 -1.43
CA PHE A 86 -0.22 7.78 -1.53
C PHE A 86 0.64 8.12 -2.75
N ILE A 87 0.00 8.36 -3.91
CA ILE A 87 0.69 8.77 -5.14
C ILE A 87 1.33 10.14 -4.97
N ALA A 88 0.65 11.09 -4.31
CA ALA A 88 1.21 12.40 -4.03
C ALA A 88 2.44 12.31 -3.12
N MET A 89 2.38 11.50 -2.05
CA MET A 89 3.52 11.24 -1.17
C MET A 89 4.68 10.56 -1.92
N ALA A 90 4.38 9.53 -2.70
CA ALA A 90 5.36 8.81 -3.51
C ALA A 90 6.07 9.72 -4.52
N ARG A 91 5.36 10.68 -5.13
CA ARG A 91 5.95 11.70 -6.00
C ARG A 91 6.90 12.63 -5.25
N GLY A 92 6.62 12.94 -3.98
CA GLY A 92 7.51 13.73 -3.12
C GLY A 92 8.76 12.98 -2.68
N TRP A 93 8.71 11.64 -2.61
CA TRP A 93 9.84 10.78 -2.26
C TRP A 93 10.63 10.24 -3.44
N LYS A 94 10.16 10.46 -4.69
CA LYS A 94 11.05 10.31 -5.84
C LYS A 94 12.26 11.17 -5.54
N PRO A 95 13.49 10.63 -5.58
CA PRO A 95 14.66 11.45 -5.39
C PRO A 95 14.62 12.49 -6.50
N ALA A 96 14.25 13.73 -6.11
CA ALA A 96 14.62 14.90 -6.85
C ALA A 96 16.12 14.71 -7.09
N ARG A 97 16.51 14.64 -8.35
CA ARG A 97 17.91 14.64 -8.72
C ARG A 97 18.52 15.90 -8.10
N ARG A 98 19.08 15.74 -6.89
CA ARG A 98 19.66 16.74 -5.97
C ARG A 98 18.91 18.08 -5.87
N GLU A 99 18.27 18.32 -4.73
CA GLU A 99 18.65 19.38 -3.78
C GLU A 99 17.72 19.34 -2.57
N GLY A 100 18.31 19.51 -1.39
CA GLY A 100 17.66 19.28 -0.11
C GLY A 100 16.49 20.22 0.14
N THR A 101 15.47 19.67 0.79
CA THR A 101 14.70 20.24 1.91
C THR A 101 13.58 19.24 2.22
N GLN A 102 13.72 18.48 3.30
CA GLN A 102 12.57 17.81 3.91
C GLN A 102 11.67 18.89 4.53
N PRO A 103 10.35 18.92 4.27
CA PRO A 103 9.45 19.66 5.12
C PRO A 103 9.28 18.89 6.43
N GLU A 104 9.72 19.48 7.54
CA GLU A 104 9.41 19.00 8.89
C GLU A 104 7.88 18.98 9.07
N VAL A 105 7.34 17.79 9.39
CA VAL A 105 5.96 17.68 9.85
C VAL A 105 5.90 18.35 11.22
N VAL A 106 5.35 19.55 11.27
CA VAL A 106 5.09 20.26 12.53
C VAL A 106 4.05 19.47 13.31
N LYS A 107 4.50 18.82 14.39
CA LYS A 107 3.59 18.24 15.38
C LYS A 107 3.13 19.39 16.28
N GLU A 108 1.92 19.88 16.01
CA GLU A 108 1.27 20.91 16.83
C GLU A 108 1.21 20.46 18.31
N ARG A 109 1.52 21.40 19.22
CA ARG A 109 1.52 21.22 20.67
C ARG A 109 0.16 21.59 21.27
#